data_AF-A0AAD9TKE7-F1
#
_entry.id   AF-A0AAD9TKE7-F1
#
_cell.length_a   1.000
_cell.length_b   1.000
_cell.length_c   1.000
_cell.angle_alpha   90.00
_cell.angle_beta   90.00
_cell.angle_gamma   90.00
#
_symmetry.space_group_name_H-M   'P 1'
#
loop_
_entity.id
_entity.type
_entity.pdbx_description
1 polymer ?
#
loop_
_entity_poly.entity_id
_entity_poly.type
_entity_poly.pdbx_seq_one_letter_code
_entity_poly.pdbx_strand_id
1 'polypeptide(L)'
;MKFDELVLATTRTAVYYHNNFLVKERCRNSPHTRSMFIMELLKGNDRRYHVQFRMEKHVFIKLCDRLRSYGLTSTKGVGIEEGVSMFLMTLGHGVGNRIIYEQFQHSGETVSRQFRIVLKKMIMLDEIRPLEEYNEVPDYIRSNHKYWPYFKDCIGAIDRTHVRVSLPVDEQISDIGRK
;
A
#
# COMPACT_ATOMS: atom_id res chain seq x y z
N MET A 1 -56.80 -15.00 -15.99
CA MET A 1 -55.90 -13.90 -15.63
C MET A 1 -56.46 -12.63 -16.26
N LYS A 2 -56.87 -11.65 -15.46
CA LYS A 2 -57.49 -10.42 -15.98
C LYS A 2 -56.39 -9.46 -16.45
N PHE A 3 -56.65 -8.67 -17.49
CA PHE A 3 -55.68 -7.72 -18.07
C PHE A 3 -55.02 -6.83 -17.00
N ASP A 4 -55.78 -6.42 -15.99
CA ASP A 4 -55.30 -5.60 -14.87
C ASP A 4 -54.25 -6.30 -13.99
N GLU A 5 -54.33 -7.62 -13.80
CA GLU A 5 -53.30 -8.38 -13.07
C GLU A 5 -51.97 -8.39 -13.84
N LEU A 6 -52.04 -8.50 -15.17
CA LEU A 6 -50.84 -8.50 -16.02
C LEU A 6 -50.15 -7.13 -16.01
N VAL A 7 -50.93 -6.05 -16.10
CA VAL A 7 -50.42 -4.67 -16.00
C VAL A 7 -49.80 -4.44 -14.61
N LEU A 8 -50.46 -4.85 -13.53
CA LEU A 8 -49.94 -4.68 -12.18
C LEU A 8 -48.64 -5.48 -11.95
N ALA A 9 -48.58 -6.71 -12.43
CA ALA A 9 -47.39 -7.55 -12.32
C ALA A 9 -46.21 -6.95 -13.08
N THR A 10 -46.39 -6.58 -14.36
CA THR A 10 -45.35 -5.97 -15.19
C THR A 10 -44.85 -4.64 -14.62
N THR A 11 -45.75 -3.80 -14.12
CA THR A 11 -45.38 -2.52 -13.48
C THR A 11 -44.55 -2.76 -12.20
N ARG A 12 -44.94 -3.73 -11.37
CA ARG A 12 -44.16 -4.11 -10.17
C ARG A 12 -42.78 -4.63 -10.53
N THR A 13 -42.66 -5.47 -11.55
CA THR A 13 -41.37 -5.99 -12.00
C THR A 13 -40.50 -4.87 -12.56
N ALA A 14 -41.08 -3.95 -13.34
CA ALA A 14 -40.37 -2.81 -13.90
C ALA A 14 -39.86 -1.85 -12.81
N VAL A 15 -40.70 -1.54 -11.81
CA VAL A 15 -40.31 -0.71 -10.65
C VAL A 15 -39.24 -1.40 -9.81
N TYR A 16 -39.39 -2.70 -9.53
CA TYR A 16 -38.39 -3.47 -8.82
C TYR A 16 -37.04 -3.46 -9.55
N TYR A 17 -37.04 -3.68 -10.86
CA TYR A 17 -35.83 -3.67 -11.66
C TYR A 17 -35.19 -2.29 -11.71
N HIS A 18 -36.00 -1.24 -11.89
CA HIS A 18 -35.54 0.14 -11.89
C HIS A 18 -34.84 0.50 -10.58
N ASN A 19 -35.46 0.20 -9.44
CA ASN A 19 -34.92 0.57 -8.13
C ASN A 19 -33.67 -0.23 -7.76
N ASN A 20 -33.58 -1.51 -8.13
CA ASN A 20 -32.44 -2.35 -7.74
C ASN A 20 -31.24 -2.26 -8.69
N PHE A 21 -31.46 -1.95 -9.98
CA PHE A 21 -30.41 -2.05 -10.98
C PHE A 21 -30.14 -0.73 -11.75
N LEU A 22 -31.13 0.15 -11.88
CA LEU A 22 -30.98 1.41 -12.61
C LEU A 22 -30.67 2.58 -11.67
N VAL A 23 -31.33 2.66 -10.52
CA VAL A 23 -31.05 3.65 -9.48
C VAL A 23 -29.80 3.22 -8.71
N LYS A 24 -28.63 3.65 -9.20
CA LYS A 24 -27.36 3.37 -8.53
C LYS A 24 -27.15 4.32 -7.35
N GLU A 25 -27.34 3.83 -6.14
CA GLU A 25 -26.92 4.56 -4.94
C GLU A 25 -25.39 4.66 -4.87
N ARG A 26 -24.89 5.82 -4.46
CA ARG A 26 -23.46 5.97 -4.20
C ARG A 26 -23.08 5.14 -2.97
N CYS A 27 -22.37 4.05 -3.20
CA CYS A 27 -21.78 3.22 -2.16
C CYS A 27 -20.78 3.99 -1.26
N ARG A 28 -20.18 5.09 -1.74
CA ARG A 28 -19.18 5.90 -1.04
C ARG A 28 -19.73 7.30 -0.80
N ASN A 29 -20.34 7.50 0.36
CA ASN A 29 -21.06 8.70 0.74
C ASN A 29 -20.60 9.28 2.09
N SER A 30 -19.46 8.82 2.62
CA SER A 30 -18.93 9.34 3.88
C SER A 30 -18.69 10.86 3.81
N PRO A 31 -19.05 11.61 4.87
CA PRO A 31 -18.80 13.04 4.95
C PRO A 31 -17.31 13.39 5.06
N HIS A 32 -16.47 12.44 5.49
CA HIS A 32 -15.01 12.59 5.46
C HIS A 32 -14.53 12.25 4.05
N THR A 33 -14.50 13.24 3.16
CA THR A 33 -14.10 13.03 1.77
C THR A 33 -12.59 12.79 1.65
N ARG A 34 -12.18 11.94 0.70
CA ARG A 34 -10.86 11.84 0.03
C ARG A 34 -9.69 12.57 0.71
N SER A 35 -9.55 13.88 0.46
CA SER A 35 -8.45 14.73 0.95
C SER A 35 -8.67 15.28 2.36
N MET A 36 -9.91 15.31 2.87
CA MET A 36 -10.22 15.79 4.21
C MET A 36 -9.54 14.94 5.28
N PHE A 37 -9.46 13.62 5.09
CA PHE A 37 -8.78 12.73 6.04
C PHE A 37 -7.29 13.12 6.21
N ILE A 38 -6.60 13.42 5.11
CA ILE A 38 -5.19 13.82 5.13
C ILE A 38 -5.04 15.20 5.75
N MET A 39 -5.92 16.13 5.39
CA MET A 39 -5.92 17.48 5.95
C MET A 39 -6.17 17.47 7.47
N GLU A 40 -7.06 16.59 7.94
CA GLU A 40 -7.30 16.36 9.36
C GLU A 40 -6.05 15.83 10.05
N LEU A 41 -5.35 14.85 9.45
CA LEU A 41 -4.10 14.34 10.00
C LEU A 41 -3.00 15.41 10.03
N LEU A 42 -2.82 16.18 8.95
CA LEU A 42 -1.81 17.22 8.85
C LEU A 42 -2.03 18.35 9.86
N LYS A 43 -3.29 18.77 10.04
CA LYS A 43 -3.67 19.81 11.02
C LYS A 43 -3.78 19.28 12.46
N GLY A 44 -3.91 17.97 12.62
CA GLY A 44 -4.15 17.31 13.90
C GLY A 44 -2.89 17.04 14.71
N ASN A 45 -3.00 16.10 15.65
CA ASN A 45 -1.92 15.73 16.56
C ASN A 45 -0.78 14.95 15.86
N ASP A 46 0.47 15.30 16.15
CA ASP A 46 1.66 14.69 15.53
C ASP A 46 1.83 13.20 15.85
N ARG A 47 1.47 12.77 17.07
CA ARG A 47 1.51 11.35 17.44
C ARG A 47 0.49 10.56 16.63
N ARG A 48 -0.72 11.08 16.44
CA ARG A 48 -1.73 10.44 15.59
C ARG A 48 -1.23 10.34 14.15
N TYR A 49 -0.64 11.40 13.63
CA TYR A 49 -0.06 11.41 12.29
C TYR A 49 1.01 10.33 12.13
N HIS A 50 1.97 10.29 13.06
CA HIS A 50 3.04 9.30 13.07
C HIS A 50 2.51 7.87 13.18
N VAL A 51 1.50 7.63 14.00
CA VAL A 51 0.85 6.31 14.09
C VAL A 51 0.25 5.92 12.73
N GLN A 52 -0.40 6.85 12.03
CA GLN A 52 -1.07 6.55 10.75
C GLN A 52 -0.09 6.33 9.59
N PHE A 53 0.98 7.11 9.46
CA PHE A 53 1.89 7.03 8.31
C PHE A 53 3.29 6.50 8.64
N ARG A 54 3.56 6.14 9.90
CA ARG A 54 4.87 5.67 10.40
C ARG A 54 6.01 6.64 10.10
N MET A 55 5.68 7.93 10.05
CA MET A 55 6.57 8.98 9.61
C MET A 55 6.12 10.32 10.19
N GLU A 56 7.06 11.22 10.45
CA GLU A 56 6.76 12.59 10.86
C GLU A 56 6.19 13.43 9.71
N LYS A 57 5.36 14.42 10.04
CA LYS A 57 4.70 15.29 9.04
C LYS A 57 5.65 15.94 8.07
N HIS A 58 6.74 16.51 8.59
CA HIS A 58 7.71 17.23 7.79
C HIS A 58 8.46 16.30 6.82
N VAL A 59 8.69 15.04 7.22
CA VAL A 59 9.31 14.01 6.36
C VAL A 59 8.34 13.56 5.27
N PHE A 60 7.05 13.42 5.59
CA PHE A 60 6.04 13.09 4.58
C PHE A 60 5.92 14.15 3.49
N ILE A 61 5.95 15.44 3.87
CA ILE A 61 5.92 16.54 2.91
C ILE A 61 7.16 16.47 2.00
N LYS A 62 8.35 16.31 2.59
CA LYS A 62 9.60 16.11 1.84
C LYS A 62 9.53 14.91 0.89
N LEU A 63 8.94 13.79 1.32
CA LEU A 63 8.76 12.62 0.48
C LEU A 63 7.83 12.91 -0.72
N CYS A 64 6.71 13.59 -0.48
CA CYS A 64 5.79 13.97 -1.56
C CYS A 64 6.47 14.91 -2.57
N ASP A 65 7.22 15.90 -2.09
CA ASP A 65 7.99 16.81 -2.94
C ASP A 65 9.07 16.07 -3.73
N ARG A 66 9.74 15.11 -3.10
CA ARG A 66 10.76 14.29 -3.74
C ARG A 66 10.15 13.42 -4.83
N LEU A 67 9.08 12.70 -4.55
CA LEU A 67 8.38 11.89 -5.55
C LEU A 67 7.85 12.75 -6.70
N ARG A 68 7.41 13.99 -6.43
CA ARG A 68 7.02 14.96 -7.47
C ARG A 68 8.20 15.30 -8.38
N SER A 69 9.40 15.50 -7.83
CA SER A 69 10.62 15.73 -8.63
C SER A 69 10.99 14.53 -9.52
N TYR A 70 10.62 13.30 -9.11
CA TYR A 70 10.74 12.08 -9.92
C TYR A 70 9.54 11.86 -10.86
N GLY A 71 8.68 12.87 -11.04
CA GLY A 71 7.56 12.83 -11.98
C GLY A 71 6.34 12.07 -11.48
N LEU A 72 6.14 11.97 -10.16
CA LEU A 72 4.83 11.60 -9.62
C LEU A 72 3.86 12.76 -9.82
N THR A 73 2.78 12.53 -10.56
CA THR A 73 1.73 13.51 -10.82
C THR A 73 0.41 13.07 -10.20
N SER A 74 -0.49 14.02 -9.94
CA SER A 74 -1.87 13.70 -9.58
C SER A 74 -2.55 12.94 -10.73
N THR A 75 -3.56 12.15 -10.38
CA THR A 75 -4.41 11.45 -11.35
C THR A 75 -5.84 11.95 -11.22
N LYS A 76 -6.72 11.54 -12.13
CA LYS A 76 -8.13 11.97 -12.10
C LYS A 76 -8.78 11.59 -10.76
N GLY A 77 -8.99 12.60 -9.92
CA GLY A 77 -9.68 12.47 -8.64
C GLY A 77 -8.82 12.02 -7.44
N VAL A 78 -7.49 11.90 -7.59
CA VAL A 78 -6.55 11.58 -6.50
C VAL A 78 -5.32 12.49 -6.55
N GLY A 79 -5.07 13.21 -5.46
CA GLY A 79 -3.88 14.06 -5.27
C GLY A 79 -2.61 13.25 -5.00
N ILE A 80 -1.44 13.90 -5.05
CA ILE A 80 -0.16 13.23 -4.80
C ILE A 80 -0.12 12.73 -3.34
N GLU A 81 -0.42 13.61 -2.40
CA GLU A 81 -0.43 13.35 -0.97
C GLU A 81 -1.40 12.18 -0.67
N GLU A 82 -2.54 12.15 -1.34
CA GLU A 82 -3.53 11.08 -1.20
C GLU A 82 -3.05 9.73 -1.71
N GLY A 83 -2.42 9.71 -2.89
CA GLY A 83 -1.78 8.51 -3.42
C GLY A 83 -0.70 7.98 -2.48
N VAL A 84 0.17 8.87 -1.99
CA VAL A 84 1.27 8.52 -1.07
C VAL A 84 0.73 8.07 0.28
N SER A 85 -0.30 8.71 0.84
CA SER A 85 -0.96 8.29 2.08
C SER A 85 -1.56 6.88 1.95
N MET A 86 -2.26 6.57 0.85
CA MET A 86 -2.79 5.23 0.61
C MET A 86 -1.68 4.17 0.58
N PHE A 87 -0.56 4.47 -0.09
CA PHE A 87 0.61 3.60 -0.16
C PHE A 87 1.24 3.38 1.24
N LEU A 88 1.52 4.46 1.98
CA LEU A 88 2.15 4.38 3.30
C LEU A 88 1.25 3.67 4.33
N MET A 89 -0.06 3.88 4.31
CA MET A 89 -0.96 3.17 5.21
C MET A 89 -1.04 1.67 4.90
N THR A 90 -1.04 1.32 3.61
CA THR A 90 -1.03 -0.09 3.18
C THR A 90 0.20 -0.81 3.72
N LEU A 91 1.40 -0.22 3.57
CA LEU A 91 2.64 -0.83 4.02
C LEU A 91 2.85 -0.72 5.53
N GLY A 92 2.68 0.47 6.10
CA GLY A 92 2.96 0.78 7.49
C GLY A 92 2.03 0.08 8.51
N HIS A 93 0.88 -0.41 8.04
CA HIS A 93 -0.05 -1.20 8.86
C HIS A 93 -0.28 -2.61 8.34
N GLY A 94 0.22 -2.95 7.15
CA GLY A 94 -0.04 -4.26 6.52
C GLY A 94 -1.52 -4.50 6.22
N VAL A 95 -2.29 -3.45 5.94
CA VAL A 95 -3.74 -3.55 5.74
C VAL A 95 -4.10 -3.86 4.30
N GLY A 96 -5.18 -4.62 4.11
CA GLY A 96 -5.70 -4.92 2.79
C GLY A 96 -6.34 -3.71 2.11
N ASN A 97 -6.42 -3.76 0.78
CA ASN A 97 -7.07 -2.77 -0.07
C ASN A 97 -8.48 -2.38 0.43
N ARG A 98 -9.21 -3.33 1.02
CA ARG A 98 -10.54 -3.11 1.57
C ARG A 98 -10.62 -2.00 2.61
N ILE A 99 -9.64 -1.93 3.51
CA ILE A 99 -9.61 -0.92 4.55
C ILE A 99 -9.27 0.45 3.96
N ILE A 100 -8.31 0.49 3.03
CA ILE A 100 -7.87 1.73 2.40
C ILE A 100 -8.97 2.34 1.52
N TYR A 101 -9.67 1.53 0.73
CA TYR A 101 -10.72 2.05 -0.16
C TYR A 101 -11.88 2.64 0.64
N GLU A 102 -12.18 2.06 1.81
CA GLU A 102 -13.23 2.57 2.71
C GLU A 102 -12.77 3.88 3.35
N GLN A 103 -11.53 3.94 3.83
CA GLN A 103 -11.01 5.14 4.48
C GLN A 103 -10.90 6.35 3.53
N PHE A 104 -10.41 6.13 2.32
CA PHE A 104 -10.23 7.20 1.34
C PHE A 104 -11.43 7.39 0.40
N GLN A 105 -12.48 6.56 0.57
CA GLN A 105 -13.70 6.62 -0.23
C GLN A 105 -13.41 6.55 -1.75
N HIS A 106 -12.53 5.63 -2.14
CA HIS A 106 -12.17 5.30 -3.52
C HIS A 106 -12.57 3.88 -3.90
N SER A 107 -12.64 3.59 -5.20
CA SER A 107 -12.76 2.19 -5.64
C SER A 107 -11.48 1.42 -5.29
N GLY A 108 -11.61 0.11 -5.04
CA GLY A 108 -10.43 -0.73 -4.80
C GLY A 108 -9.48 -0.78 -6.01
N GLU A 109 -10.01 -0.59 -7.22
CA GLU A 109 -9.23 -0.41 -8.44
C GLU A 109 -8.38 0.87 -8.36
N THR A 110 -8.96 2.00 -7.96
CA THR A 110 -8.21 3.25 -7.77
C THR A 110 -7.12 3.08 -6.72
N VAL A 111 -7.42 2.47 -5.56
CA VAL A 111 -6.41 2.20 -4.52
C VAL A 111 -5.26 1.36 -5.08
N SER A 112 -5.56 0.25 -5.77
CA SER A 112 -4.54 -0.62 -6.38
C SER A 112 -3.71 0.09 -7.45
N ARG A 113 -4.34 0.96 -8.26
CA ARG A 113 -3.64 1.77 -9.26
C ARG A 113 -2.69 2.76 -8.60
N GLN A 114 -3.12 3.49 -7.58
CA GLN A 114 -2.28 4.46 -6.88
C GLN A 114 -1.12 3.78 -6.16
N PHE A 115 -1.38 2.65 -5.49
CA PHE A 115 -0.32 1.86 -4.85
C PHE A 115 0.79 1.51 -5.86
N ARG A 116 0.42 1.03 -7.05
CA ARG A 116 1.39 0.68 -8.11
C ARG A 116 2.14 1.89 -8.66
N ILE A 117 1.47 3.03 -8.85
CA ILE A 117 2.11 4.26 -9.34
C ILE A 117 3.15 4.75 -8.34
N VAL A 118 2.77 4.83 -7.05
CA VAL A 118 3.68 5.28 -5.99
C VAL A 118 4.82 4.30 -5.80
N LEU A 119 4.56 2.99 -5.78
CA LEU A 119 5.60 1.96 -5.66
C LEU A 119 6.67 2.11 -6.76
N LYS A 120 6.27 2.30 -8.02
CA LYS A 120 7.21 2.51 -9.12
C LYS A 120 8.11 3.73 -8.90
N LYS A 121 7.55 4.82 -8.37
CA LYS A 121 8.31 6.04 -8.08
C LYS A 121 9.23 5.87 -6.87
N MET A 122 8.79 5.16 -5.84
CA MET A 122 9.61 4.81 -4.68
C MET A 122 10.82 3.97 -5.09
N ILE A 123 10.65 2.99 -5.99
CA ILE A 123 11.77 2.16 -6.49
C ILE A 123 12.78 2.98 -7.30
N MET A 124 12.33 4.05 -7.96
CA MET A 124 13.22 4.95 -8.71
C MET A 124 14.00 5.92 -7.81
N LEU A 125 13.70 5.99 -6.51
CA LEU A 125 14.47 6.81 -5.59
C LEU A 125 15.85 6.17 -5.38
N ASP A 126 16.86 6.79 -5.98
CA ASP A 126 18.27 6.36 -5.87
C ASP A 126 18.88 6.61 -4.48
N GLU A 127 18.10 7.15 -3.55
CA GLU A 127 18.52 7.49 -2.18
C GLU A 127 18.59 6.26 -1.27
N ILE A 128 17.95 5.15 -1.66
CA ILE A 128 18.07 3.85 -0.97
C ILE A 128 19.07 3.00 -1.73
N ARG A 129 20.32 3.45 -1.78
CA ARG A 129 21.45 2.67 -2.28
C ARG A 129 22.44 2.43 -1.14
N PRO A 130 23.05 1.25 -1.04
CA PRO A 130 24.19 1.06 -0.15
C PRO A 130 25.26 2.10 -0.46
N LEU A 131 25.90 2.68 0.56
CA LEU A 131 27.11 3.47 0.34
C LEU A 131 28.15 2.59 -0.36
N GLU A 132 28.97 3.18 -1.24
CA GLU A 132 29.95 2.42 -2.03
C GLU A 132 30.90 1.60 -1.16
N GLU A 133 31.14 2.04 0.08
CA GLU A 133 31.92 1.38 1.12
C GLU A 133 31.37 0.01 1.57
N TYR A 134 30.09 -0.29 1.29
CA TYR A 134 29.47 -1.57 1.63
C TYR A 134 29.49 -2.58 0.48
N ASN A 135 30.05 -2.24 -0.68
CA ASN A 135 30.07 -3.13 -1.85
C ASN A 135 30.99 -4.34 -1.68
N GLU A 136 31.83 -4.37 -0.64
CA GLU A 136 32.75 -5.48 -0.37
C GLU A 136 32.31 -6.30 0.85
N VAL A 137 32.26 -7.62 0.68
CA VAL A 137 32.01 -8.56 1.77
C VAL A 137 33.22 -8.57 2.72
N PRO A 138 33.04 -8.27 4.03
CA PRO A 138 34.13 -8.25 5.00
C PRO A 138 34.95 -9.55 5.04
N ASP A 139 36.26 -9.44 5.27
CA ASP A 139 37.20 -10.59 5.29
C ASP A 139 36.76 -11.70 6.26
N TYR A 140 36.20 -11.34 7.42
CA TYR A 140 35.75 -12.32 8.43
C TYR A 140 34.56 -13.17 7.96
N ILE A 141 33.76 -12.69 7.01
CA ILE A 141 32.68 -13.45 6.37
C ILE A 141 33.29 -14.33 5.26
N ARG A 142 34.13 -13.73 4.41
CA ARG A 142 34.74 -14.40 3.25
C ARG A 142 35.70 -15.53 3.64
N SER A 143 36.39 -15.40 4.76
CA SER A 143 37.34 -16.41 5.28
C SER A 143 36.68 -17.51 6.13
N ASN A 144 35.41 -17.35 6.50
CA ASN A 144 34.72 -18.27 7.40
C ASN A 144 33.78 -19.19 6.62
N HIS A 145 34.10 -20.49 6.58
CA HIS A 145 33.28 -21.53 5.93
C HIS A 145 31.86 -21.66 6.49
N LYS A 146 31.58 -21.13 7.69
CA LYS A 146 30.22 -21.06 8.25
C LYS A 146 29.36 -20.02 7.53
N TYR A 147 29.97 -18.94 7.05
CA TYR A 147 29.26 -17.81 6.43
C TYR A 147 29.40 -17.81 4.92
N TRP A 148 30.53 -18.26 4.39
CA TRP A 148 30.74 -18.43 2.96
C TRP A 148 30.34 -19.84 2.50
N PRO A 149 29.57 -20.01 1.40
CA PRO A 149 29.17 -19.01 0.41
C PRO A 149 27.80 -18.35 0.66
N TYR A 150 27.11 -18.64 1.77
CA TYR A 150 25.74 -18.18 2.01
C TYR A 150 25.56 -16.65 1.98
N PHE A 151 26.58 -15.90 2.43
CA PHE A 151 26.60 -14.43 2.40
C PHE A 151 27.44 -13.85 1.25
N LYS A 152 27.73 -14.66 0.22
CA LYS A 152 28.36 -14.16 -1.00
C LYS A 152 27.46 -13.11 -1.65
N ASP A 153 28.03 -11.97 -2.02
CA ASP A 153 27.35 -10.81 -2.62
C ASP A 153 26.32 -10.11 -1.70
N CYS A 154 26.28 -10.46 -0.41
CA CYS A 154 25.50 -9.73 0.58
C CYS A 154 26.21 -8.43 0.98
N ILE A 155 25.51 -7.32 0.79
CA ILE A 155 26.00 -5.95 1.03
C ILE A 155 25.81 -5.53 2.50
N GLY A 156 24.90 -6.19 3.22
CA GLY A 156 24.58 -5.91 4.61
C GLY A 156 23.18 -6.39 5.00
N ALA A 157 22.80 -6.19 6.26
CA ALA A 157 21.45 -6.47 6.75
C ALA A 157 20.64 -5.16 6.84
N ILE A 158 19.48 -5.12 6.17
CA ILE A 158 18.53 -4.00 6.30
C ILE A 158 17.69 -4.23 7.57
N ASP A 159 18.28 -3.79 8.68
CA ASP A 159 17.78 -3.95 10.04
C ASP A 159 17.48 -5.42 10.41
N ARG A 160 17.06 -5.70 11.65
CA ARG A 160 16.76 -7.07 12.15
C ARG A 160 15.51 -7.72 11.51
N THR A 161 15.27 -7.45 10.23
CA THR A 161 14.16 -8.01 9.46
C THR A 161 14.45 -9.47 9.14
N HIS A 162 13.95 -10.38 9.97
CA HIS A 162 14.02 -11.81 9.69
C HIS A 162 13.12 -12.13 8.49
N VAL A 163 13.74 -12.39 7.33
CA VAL A 163 13.04 -12.90 6.15
C VAL A 163 12.85 -14.41 6.33
N ARG A 164 11.63 -14.90 6.15
CA ARG A 164 11.34 -16.34 6.20
C ARG A 164 12.00 -17.01 4.99
N VAL A 165 13.07 -17.75 5.23
CA VAL A 165 13.69 -18.61 4.21
C VAL A 165 12.89 -19.91 4.13
N SER A 166 12.49 -20.28 2.91
CA SER A 166 11.91 -21.59 2.64
C SER A 166 12.94 -22.39 1.87
N LEU A 167 13.62 -23.30 2.55
CA LEU A 167 14.55 -24.22 1.92
C LEU A 167 13.80 -25.36 1.21
N PRO A 168 14.39 -26.01 0.20
CA PRO A 168 13.95 -27.29 -0.31
C PRO A 168 13.80 -28.33 0.81
N VAL A 169 12.83 -29.24 0.69
CA VAL A 169 12.43 -30.17 1.78
C VAL A 169 13.61 -31.04 2.26
N ASP A 170 14.50 -31.40 1.35
CA ASP A 170 15.71 -32.17 1.56
C ASP A 170 16.79 -31.43 2.36
N GLU A 171 16.81 -30.09 2.33
CA GLU A 171 17.73 -29.25 3.11
C GLU A 171 17.15 -28.81 4.46
N GLN A 172 15.83 -28.90 4.64
CA GLN A 172 15.17 -28.47 5.88
C GLN A 172 15.62 -29.29 7.10
N ILE A 173 15.92 -30.58 6.92
CA ILE A 173 16.21 -31.51 8.02
C ILE A 173 17.45 -31.08 8.81
N SER A 174 18.48 -30.53 8.16
CA SER A 174 19.73 -30.10 8.81
C SER A 174 19.60 -28.85 9.68
N ASP A 175 18.52 -28.08 9.52
CA ASP A 175 18.31 -26.80 10.20
C ASP A 175 17.16 -26.83 11.21
N ILE A 176 16.48 -27.97 11.38
CA ILE A 176 15.51 -28.17 12.47
C ILE A 176 16.25 -28.10 13.82
N GLY A 177 15.88 -27.13 14.66
CA GLY A 177 16.37 -27.01 16.04
C GLY A 177 17.58 -26.08 16.23
N ARG A 178 18.12 -25.48 15.17
CA ARG A 178 19.11 -24.40 15.30
C ARG A 178 18.37 -23.08 15.55
N LYS A 179 18.53 -22.52 16.76
CA LYS A 179 18.09 -21.17 17.13
C LYS A 179 19.24 -20.18 17.00
#